data_AF-A0A067DC11-F1
#
_entry.id   AF-A0A067DC11-F1
#
_cell.length_a   1.000
_cell.length_b   1.000
_cell.length_c   1.000
_cell.angle_alpha   90.00
_cell.angle_beta   90.00
_cell.angle_gamma   90.00
#
_symmetry.space_group_name_H-M   'P 1'
#
loop_
_entity.id
_entity.type
_entity.pdbx_description
1 polymer ?
#
loop_
_entity_poly.entity_id
_entity_poly.type
_entity_poly.pdbx_seq_one_letter_code
_entity_poly.pdbx_strand_id
1 'polypeptide(L)'
;MLSSECGYLVRRFALLQHEEWSKIPELEKQVLFERLLSKFEIDLNLPHVRRCVNNIMGGRYRDMRHWMYDHYLDYPSFEEALKHSYPSICPDDWAWLCHNIYNSASFQTQSTKNKTNRAKLPYVHCGGSRPFVNYLEDDMVDGEIELFRVTHFSKKKGWVNEVAHLNHDQMVEI
;
A
#
# COMPACT_ATOMS: atom_id res chain seq x y z
N MET A 1 13.23 10.72 -7.25
CA MET A 1 14.50 10.19 -7.81
C MET A 1 14.83 8.82 -7.20
N LEU A 2 15.23 8.73 -5.92
CA LEU A 2 15.54 7.45 -5.26
C LEU A 2 14.36 6.47 -5.23
N SER A 3 13.20 6.89 -4.72
CA SER A 3 12.01 6.03 -4.64
C SER A 3 11.51 5.52 -6.00
N SER A 4 11.70 6.34 -7.05
CA SER A 4 11.36 6.00 -8.43
C SER A 4 12.27 4.90 -8.96
N GLU A 5 13.59 5.01 -8.74
CA GLU A 5 14.55 3.96 -9.11
C GLU A 5 14.30 2.67 -8.33
N CYS A 6 14.08 2.74 -7.02
CA CYS A 6 13.71 1.58 -6.22
C CYS A 6 12.47 0.88 -6.80
N GLY A 7 11.46 1.64 -7.22
CA GLY A 7 10.27 1.10 -7.87
C GLY A 7 10.58 0.42 -9.21
N TYR A 8 11.44 1.02 -10.02
CA TYR A 8 11.89 0.41 -11.28
C TYR A 8 12.64 -0.90 -11.05
N LEU A 9 13.62 -0.91 -10.13
CA LEU A 9 14.42 -2.08 -9.81
C LEU A 9 13.55 -3.23 -9.28
N VAL A 10 12.64 -2.92 -8.34
CA VAL A 10 11.73 -3.92 -7.79
C VAL A 10 10.84 -4.51 -8.87
N ARG A 11 10.24 -3.67 -9.73
CA ARG A 11 9.33 -4.16 -10.79
C ARG A 11 10.01 -5.04 -11.83
N ARG A 12 11.31 -4.84 -12.05
CA ARG A 12 12.04 -5.51 -13.13
C ARG A 12 12.85 -6.70 -12.68
N PHE A 13 13.29 -6.72 -11.41
CA PHE A 13 14.29 -7.68 -10.95
C PHE A 13 13.93 -8.36 -9.63
N ALA A 14 12.87 -7.95 -8.92
CA ALA A 14 12.48 -8.65 -7.70
C ALA A 14 11.81 -9.98 -8.02
N LEU A 15 12.18 -11.03 -7.28
CA LEU A 15 11.57 -12.35 -7.40
C LEU A 15 10.12 -12.33 -6.91
N LEU A 16 9.22 -12.86 -7.74
CA LEU A 16 7.78 -12.89 -7.46
C LEU A 16 7.33 -14.15 -6.73
N GLN A 17 8.15 -15.20 -6.76
CA GLN A 17 7.86 -16.52 -6.16
C GLN A 17 7.99 -16.53 -4.62
N HIS A 18 7.58 -15.44 -3.99
CA HIS A 18 7.56 -15.25 -2.55
C HIS A 18 6.31 -14.49 -2.15
N GLU A 19 5.69 -14.91 -1.03
CA GLU A 19 4.44 -14.32 -0.54
C GLU A 19 4.58 -12.80 -0.29
N GLU A 20 5.69 -12.39 0.32
CA GLU A 20 5.96 -11.01 0.73
C GLU A 20 7.43 -10.64 0.54
N TRP A 21 7.71 -9.33 0.45
CA TRP A 21 9.08 -8.79 0.40
C TRP A 21 9.96 -9.29 1.55
N SER A 22 9.40 -9.43 2.75
CA SER A 22 10.10 -9.92 3.94
C SER A 22 10.66 -11.34 3.74
N LYS A 23 9.97 -12.18 2.96
CA LYS A 23 10.30 -13.59 2.69
C LYS A 23 11.30 -13.79 1.57
N ILE A 24 11.58 -12.78 0.76
CA ILE A 24 12.63 -12.84 -0.25
C ILE A 24 13.98 -12.98 0.48
N PRO A 25 14.83 -13.96 0.11
CA PRO A 25 16.14 -14.15 0.71
C PRO A 25 17.00 -12.88 0.64
N GLU A 26 17.81 -12.64 1.67
CA GLU A 26 18.62 -11.42 1.74
C GLU A 26 19.64 -11.34 0.60
N LEU A 27 20.15 -12.48 0.14
CA LEU A 27 21.05 -12.56 -1.01
C LEU A 27 20.40 -12.02 -2.29
N GLU A 28 19.13 -12.30 -2.50
CA GLU A 28 18.38 -11.83 -3.68
C GLU A 28 18.08 -10.34 -3.58
N LYS A 29 17.77 -9.84 -2.37
CA LYS A 29 17.64 -8.40 -2.12
C LYS A 29 18.96 -7.66 -2.31
N GLN A 30 20.08 -8.29 -1.98
CA GLN A 30 21.41 -7.71 -2.12
C GLN A 30 21.73 -7.36 -3.57
N VAL A 31 21.30 -8.19 -4.54
CA VAL A 31 21.43 -7.89 -5.98
C VAL A 31 20.68 -6.59 -6.35
N LEU A 32 19.52 -6.34 -5.75
CA LEU A 32 18.76 -5.10 -5.97
C LEU A 32 19.45 -3.90 -5.33
N PHE A 33 20.04 -4.07 -4.15
CA PHE A 33 20.81 -3.03 -3.48
C PHE A 33 22.08 -2.66 -4.27
N GLU A 34 22.82 -3.63 -4.80
CA GLU A 34 24.01 -3.40 -5.63
C GLU A 34 23.65 -2.62 -6.92
N ARG A 35 22.54 -2.97 -7.57
CA ARG A 35 22.02 -2.22 -8.72
C ARG A 35 21.67 -0.78 -8.35
N LEU A 36 21.11 -0.56 -7.17
CA LEU A 36 20.83 0.80 -6.68
C LEU A 36 22.13 1.58 -6.47
N LEU A 37 23.12 0.97 -5.83
CA LEU A 37 24.43 1.58 -5.57
C LEU A 37 25.22 1.91 -6.84
N SER A 38 24.97 1.21 -7.94
CA SER A 38 25.57 1.55 -9.24
C SER A 38 25.12 2.93 -9.78
N LYS A 39 24.03 3.49 -9.25
CA LYS A 39 23.44 4.77 -9.68
C LYS A 39 23.43 5.84 -8.59
N PHE A 40 23.58 5.46 -7.32
CA PHE A 40 23.45 6.35 -6.19
C PHE A 40 24.57 6.12 -5.18
N GLU A 41 25.18 7.20 -4.72
CA GLU A 41 26.13 7.18 -3.60
C GLU A 41 25.36 7.10 -2.27
N ILE A 42 25.11 5.87 -1.80
CA ILE A 42 24.37 5.60 -0.55
C ILE A 42 25.20 4.67 0.33
N ASP A 43 25.42 5.06 1.59
CA ASP A 43 26.06 4.17 2.55
C ASP A 43 25.05 3.20 3.18
N LEU A 44 24.97 1.98 2.63
CA LEU A 44 24.12 0.91 3.17
C LEU A 44 24.74 0.19 4.39
N ASN A 45 25.95 0.56 4.83
CA ASN A 45 26.50 0.06 6.09
C ASN A 45 25.79 0.71 7.29
N LEU A 46 25.23 1.90 7.10
CA LEU A 46 24.40 2.57 8.11
C LEU A 46 23.05 1.84 8.27
N PRO A 47 22.73 1.28 9.45
CA PRO A 47 21.54 0.44 9.62
C PRO A 47 20.22 1.18 9.32
N HIS A 48 20.14 2.47 9.65
CA HIS A 48 18.95 3.29 9.41
C HIS A 48 18.75 3.59 7.92
N VAL A 49 19.84 3.81 7.16
CA VAL A 49 19.79 4.03 5.71
C VAL A 49 19.37 2.74 5.01
N ARG A 50 20.00 1.60 5.35
CA ARG A 50 19.62 0.29 4.82
C ARG A 50 18.16 -0.03 5.09
N ARG A 51 17.68 0.22 6.31
CA ARG A 51 16.27 0.04 6.68
C ARG A 51 15.36 0.93 5.84
N CYS A 52 15.70 2.20 5.65
CA CYS A 52 14.92 3.13 4.84
C CYS A 52 14.80 2.64 3.38
N VAL A 53 15.91 2.29 2.74
CA VAL A 53 15.92 1.77 1.36
C VAL A 53 15.12 0.48 1.25
N ASN A 54 15.32 -0.47 2.18
CA ASN A 54 14.58 -1.71 2.22
C ASN A 54 13.06 -1.49 2.40
N ASN A 55 12.65 -0.53 3.23
CA ASN A 55 11.24 -0.18 3.42
C ASN A 55 10.64 0.44 2.15
N ILE A 56 11.40 1.29 1.46
CA ILE A 56 10.98 1.85 0.17
C ILE A 56 10.77 0.73 -0.84
N MET A 57 11.76 -0.15 -1.03
CA MET A 57 11.65 -1.27 -1.96
C MET A 57 10.51 -2.22 -1.60
N GLY A 58 10.35 -2.57 -0.33
CA GLY A 58 9.25 -3.41 0.14
C GLY A 58 7.88 -2.78 -0.07
N GLY A 59 7.75 -1.46 0.10
CA GLY A 59 6.55 -0.72 -0.27
C GLY A 59 6.26 -0.84 -1.77
N ARG A 60 7.27 -0.66 -2.63
CA ARG A 60 7.12 -0.79 -4.08
C ARG A 60 6.78 -2.21 -4.53
N TYR A 61 7.29 -3.23 -3.84
CA TYR A 61 6.93 -4.61 -4.07
C TYR A 61 5.45 -4.87 -3.76
N ARG A 62 4.97 -4.31 -2.64
CA ARG A 62 3.56 -4.37 -2.26
C ARG A 62 2.65 -3.67 -3.27
N ASP A 63 3.02 -2.46 -3.71
CA ASP A 63 2.28 -1.71 -4.73
C ASP A 63 2.18 -2.51 -6.04
N MET A 64 3.30 -3.08 -6.50
CA MET A 64 3.33 -3.92 -7.69
C MET A 64 2.41 -5.14 -7.56
N ARG A 65 2.46 -5.84 -6.41
CA ARG A 65 1.62 -7.01 -6.14
C ARG A 65 0.14 -6.67 -6.07
N HIS A 66 -0.19 -5.46 -5.60
CA HIS A 66 -1.56 -4.95 -5.65
C HIS A 66 -2.04 -4.77 -7.09
N TRP A 67 -1.27 -4.09 -7.95
CA TRP A 67 -1.66 -3.88 -9.35
C TRP A 67 -1.79 -5.19 -10.13
N MET A 68 -0.92 -6.16 -9.85
CA MET A 68 -1.03 -7.52 -10.38
C MET A 68 -2.33 -8.21 -9.93
N TYR A 69 -2.74 -8.01 -8.68
CA TYR A 69 -3.98 -8.58 -8.17
C TYR A 69 -5.22 -7.87 -8.73
N ASP A 70 -5.18 -6.55 -8.92
CA ASP A 70 -6.27 -5.83 -9.60
C ASP A 70 -6.46 -6.38 -11.02
N HIS A 71 -5.36 -6.54 -11.77
CA HIS A 71 -5.38 -7.15 -13.11
C HIS A 71 -5.92 -8.58 -13.08
N TYR A 72 -5.58 -9.38 -12.07
CA TYR A 72 -6.16 -10.71 -11.89
C TYR A 72 -7.69 -10.66 -11.70
N LEU A 73 -8.19 -9.66 -10.97
CA LEU A 73 -9.63 -9.49 -10.70
C LEU A 73 -10.42 -8.94 -11.90
N ASP A 74 -9.76 -8.37 -12.90
CA ASP A 74 -10.40 -7.90 -14.14
C ASP A 74 -10.96 -9.07 -14.98
N TYR A 75 -10.53 -10.31 -14.70
CA TYR A 75 -10.99 -11.51 -15.38
C TYR A 75 -12.00 -12.29 -14.51
N PRO A 76 -13.10 -12.79 -15.11
CA PRO A 76 -14.19 -13.39 -14.34
C PRO A 76 -13.86 -14.82 -13.86
N SER A 77 -12.85 -15.46 -14.44
CA SER A 77 -12.46 -16.83 -14.10
C SER A 77 -10.95 -16.98 -13.91
N PHE A 78 -10.56 -17.95 -13.05
CA PHE A 78 -9.17 -18.30 -12.82
C PHE A 78 -8.44 -18.70 -14.12
N GLU A 79 -9.09 -19.49 -14.97
CA GLU A 79 -8.50 -19.96 -16.24
C GLU A 79 -8.27 -18.82 -17.23
N GLU A 80 -9.15 -17.82 -17.27
CA GLU A 80 -8.95 -16.64 -18.10
C GLU A 80 -7.85 -15.73 -17.53
N ALA A 81 -7.82 -15.51 -16.22
CA ALA A 81 -6.76 -14.75 -15.58
C ALA A 81 -5.38 -15.36 -15.84
N LEU A 82 -5.27 -16.69 -15.83
CA LEU A 82 -4.02 -17.41 -16.08
C LEU A 82 -3.48 -17.18 -17.51
N LYS A 83 -4.37 -17.05 -18.50
CA LYS A 83 -4.00 -16.79 -19.90
C LYS A 83 -3.55 -15.35 -20.15
N HIS A 84 -3.94 -14.41 -19.27
CA HIS A 84 -3.65 -13.00 -19.42
C HIS A 84 -2.59 -12.54 -18.40
N SER A 85 -1.33 -12.86 -18.67
CA SER A 85 -0.22 -12.44 -17.82
C SER A 85 -0.12 -10.92 -17.68
N TYR A 86 0.17 -10.44 -16.47
CA TYR A 86 0.42 -9.02 -16.23
C TYR A 86 1.57 -8.50 -17.12
N PRO A 87 1.46 -7.29 -17.71
CA PRO A 87 2.50 -6.75 -18.58
C PRO A 87 3.88 -6.69 -17.91
N SER A 88 4.92 -7.11 -18.64
CA SER A 88 6.32 -7.16 -18.17
C SER A 88 6.67 -8.28 -17.19
N ILE A 89 5.75 -9.20 -16.90
CA ILE A 89 5.99 -10.38 -16.06
C ILE A 89 6.01 -11.63 -16.93
N CYS A 90 6.92 -12.56 -16.65
CA CYS A 90 6.96 -13.81 -17.41
C CYS A 90 5.73 -14.67 -17.08
N PRO A 91 5.23 -15.47 -18.04
CA PRO A 91 4.07 -16.33 -17.81
C PRO A 91 4.25 -17.32 -16.64
N ASP A 92 5.46 -17.81 -16.38
CA ASP A 92 5.73 -18.77 -15.31
C ASP A 92 5.58 -18.13 -13.92
N ASP A 93 6.14 -16.94 -13.71
CA ASP A 93 5.97 -16.20 -12.45
C ASP A 93 4.51 -15.77 -12.25
N TRP A 94 3.81 -15.39 -13.33
CA TRP A 94 2.40 -15.08 -13.29
C TRP A 94 1.56 -16.30 -12.87
N ALA A 95 1.81 -17.46 -13.50
CA ALA A 95 1.14 -18.70 -13.15
C ALA A 95 1.40 -19.08 -11.70
N TRP A 96 2.65 -18.95 -11.23
CA TRP A 96 3.00 -19.19 -9.84
C TRP A 96 2.19 -18.30 -8.89
N LEU A 97 2.07 -16.99 -9.17
CA LEU A 97 1.29 -16.06 -8.35
C LEU A 97 -0.20 -16.44 -8.32
N CYS A 98 -0.79 -16.72 -9.48
CA CYS A 98 -2.18 -17.13 -9.59
C CYS A 98 -2.46 -18.40 -8.78
N HIS A 99 -1.64 -19.45 -8.94
CA HIS A 99 -1.85 -20.73 -8.25
C HIS A 99 -1.56 -20.67 -6.76
N ASN A 100 -0.42 -20.08 -6.36
CA ASN A 100 0.08 -20.19 -4.99
C ASN A 100 -0.43 -19.05 -4.09
N ILE A 101 -0.75 -17.89 -4.65
CA ILE A 101 -1.19 -16.73 -3.88
C ILE A 101 -2.68 -16.50 -4.08
N TYR A 102 -3.12 -16.15 -5.29
CA TYR A 102 -4.47 -15.63 -5.51
C TYR A 102 -5.57 -16.69 -5.37
N ASN A 103 -5.28 -17.93 -5.78
CA ASN A 103 -6.18 -19.06 -5.61
C ASN A 103 -6.06 -19.74 -4.23
N SER A 104 -5.16 -19.29 -3.37
CA SER A 104 -5.02 -19.87 -2.04
C SER A 104 -6.22 -19.52 -1.15
N ALA A 105 -6.73 -20.50 -0.40
CA ALA A 105 -7.88 -20.32 0.48
C ALA A 105 -7.62 -19.28 1.58
N SER A 106 -6.38 -19.23 2.09
CA SER A 106 -5.96 -18.24 3.10
C SER A 106 -6.07 -16.82 2.55
N PHE A 107 -5.54 -16.58 1.34
CA PHE A 107 -5.59 -15.27 0.70
C PHE A 107 -7.02 -14.83 0.37
N GLN A 108 -7.84 -15.72 -0.21
CA GLN A 108 -9.24 -15.41 -0.52
C GLN A 108 -10.07 -15.10 0.72
N THR A 109 -9.85 -15.85 1.81
CA THR A 109 -10.50 -15.61 3.09
C THR A 109 -10.10 -14.25 3.66
N GLN A 110 -8.80 -13.93 3.65
CA GLN A 110 -8.30 -12.65 4.15
C GLN A 110 -8.80 -11.48 3.30
N SER A 111 -8.77 -11.61 1.97
CA SER A 111 -9.23 -10.59 1.03
C SER A 111 -10.73 -10.29 1.25
N THR A 112 -11.56 -11.32 1.34
CA THR A 112 -13.00 -11.18 1.63
C THR A 112 -13.24 -10.49 2.97
N LYS A 113 -12.57 -10.94 4.04
CA LYS A 113 -12.69 -10.31 5.37
C LYS A 113 -12.29 -8.83 5.34
N ASN A 114 -11.18 -8.50 4.68
CA ASN A 114 -10.71 -7.12 4.56
C ASN A 114 -11.70 -6.25 3.78
N LYS A 115 -12.28 -6.77 2.69
CA LYS A 115 -13.30 -6.08 1.90
C LYS A 115 -14.57 -5.83 2.71
N THR A 116 -15.05 -6.83 3.45
CA THR A 116 -16.20 -6.69 4.36
C THR A 116 -15.92 -5.69 5.48
N ASN A 117 -14.74 -5.72 6.09
CA ASN A 117 -14.37 -4.74 7.12
C ASN A 117 -14.26 -3.33 6.55
N ARG A 118 -13.69 -3.17 5.36
CA ARG A 118 -13.62 -1.87 4.68
C ARG A 118 -15.00 -1.32 4.37
N ALA A 119 -15.96 -2.16 3.99
CA ALA A 119 -17.34 -1.76 3.73
C ALA A 119 -18.10 -1.29 5.00
N LYS A 120 -17.65 -1.69 6.20
CA LYS A 120 -18.22 -1.21 7.47
C LYS A 120 -17.73 0.18 7.88
N LEU A 121 -16.69 0.71 7.24
CA LEU A 121 -16.15 2.02 7.58
C LEU A 121 -17.12 3.11 7.08
N PRO A 122 -17.78 3.87 7.99
CA PRO A 122 -18.86 4.78 7.61
C PRO A 122 -18.36 6.02 6.87
N TYR A 123 -17.12 6.44 7.10
CA TYR A 123 -16.48 7.59 6.44
C TYR A 123 -14.96 7.45 6.47
N VAL A 124 -14.30 8.13 5.52
CA VAL A 124 -12.84 8.21 5.44
C VAL A 124 -12.36 9.52 6.07
N HIS A 125 -11.20 9.48 6.73
CA HIS A 125 -10.52 10.70 7.16
C HIS A 125 -9.70 11.29 6.01
N CYS A 126 -9.50 12.61 6.02
CA CYS A 126 -8.73 13.38 5.04
C CYS A 126 -7.47 14.03 5.63
N GLY A 127 -7.14 13.77 6.90
CA GLY A 127 -5.93 14.28 7.55
C GLY A 127 -4.60 13.73 6.99
N GLY A 128 -4.65 12.72 6.13
CA GLY A 128 -3.46 12.13 5.52
C GLY A 128 -2.53 11.47 6.55
N SER A 129 -1.22 11.57 6.33
CA SER A 129 -0.20 10.97 7.21
C SER A 129 0.20 11.86 8.39
N ARG A 130 -0.48 12.99 8.59
CA ARG A 130 -0.16 13.93 9.68
C ARG A 130 -0.78 13.40 10.98
N PRO A 131 0.01 13.21 12.05
CA PRO A 131 -0.51 12.77 13.34
C PRO A 131 -1.51 13.77 13.92
N PHE A 132 -2.49 13.29 14.69
CA PHE A 132 -3.47 14.16 15.36
C PHE A 132 -2.81 15.16 16.33
N VAL A 133 -1.71 14.77 16.98
CA VAL A 133 -0.93 15.65 17.87
C VAL A 133 -0.49 16.92 17.14
N ASN A 134 -0.05 16.81 15.88
CA ASN A 134 0.34 17.98 15.10
C ASN A 134 -0.81 18.94 14.82
N TYR A 135 -2.05 18.45 14.72
CA TYR A 135 -3.21 19.34 14.57
C TYR A 135 -3.50 20.07 15.89
N LEU A 136 -3.39 19.37 17.02
CA LEU A 136 -3.66 19.94 18.34
C LEU A 136 -2.57 20.92 18.78
N GLU A 137 -1.30 20.59 18.54
CA GLU A 137 -0.15 21.36 19.01
C GLU A 137 0.33 22.41 18.00
N ASP A 138 0.50 22.05 16.71
CA ASP A 138 1.04 23.00 15.72
C ASP A 138 -0.04 23.94 15.19
N ASP A 139 -1.21 23.39 14.86
CA ASP A 139 -2.32 24.14 14.27
C ASP A 139 -3.29 24.68 15.34
N MET A 140 -3.03 24.37 16.61
CA MET A 140 -3.82 24.81 17.78
C MET A 140 -5.32 24.48 17.62
N VAL A 141 -5.63 23.30 17.04
CA VAL A 141 -7.01 22.85 16.89
C VAL A 141 -7.62 22.59 18.27
N ASP A 142 -8.76 23.23 18.52
CA ASP A 142 -9.40 23.23 19.83
C ASP A 142 -10.23 21.95 20.05
N GLY A 143 -9.57 20.96 20.67
CA GLY A 143 -10.22 19.73 21.11
C GLY A 143 -10.58 18.75 20.00
N GLU A 144 -11.23 17.66 20.40
CA GLU A 144 -11.50 16.50 19.55
C GLU A 144 -12.59 16.75 18.50
N ILE A 145 -13.55 17.63 18.80
CA ILE A 145 -14.69 17.96 17.91
C ILE A 145 -14.19 18.75 16.71
N GLU A 146 -13.41 19.82 16.94
CA GLU A 146 -12.84 20.58 15.82
C GLU A 146 -11.82 19.73 15.05
N LEU A 147 -11.02 18.89 15.74
CA LEU A 147 -10.15 17.93 15.07
C LEU A 147 -10.94 16.99 14.13
N PHE A 148 -12.09 16.47 14.57
CA PHE A 148 -12.96 15.67 13.71
C PHE A 148 -13.39 16.47 12.48
N ARG A 149 -13.83 17.72 12.66
CA ARG A 149 -14.20 18.61 11.56
C ARG A 149 -13.04 18.83 10.59
N VAL A 150 -11.86 19.25 11.06
CA VAL A 150 -10.69 19.53 10.21
C VAL A 150 -10.24 18.29 9.44
N THR A 151 -10.41 17.11 10.02
CA THR A 151 -10.01 15.84 9.40
C THR A 151 -11.09 15.22 8.50
N HIS A 152 -12.34 15.64 8.56
CA HIS A 152 -13.46 15.09 7.77
C HIS A 152 -14.21 16.12 6.91
N PHE A 153 -13.72 17.37 6.89
CA PHE A 153 -14.25 18.46 6.08
C PHE A 153 -13.16 19.05 5.18
N SER A 154 -13.49 19.22 3.90
CA SER A 154 -12.67 19.94 2.94
C SER A 154 -13.30 21.28 2.59
N LYS A 155 -12.53 22.36 2.65
CA LYS A 155 -12.99 23.69 2.18
C LYS A 155 -13.47 23.70 0.71
N LYS A 156 -12.98 22.77 -0.11
CA LYS A 156 -13.35 22.67 -1.54
C LYS A 156 -14.51 21.70 -1.80
N LYS A 157 -14.54 20.58 -1.08
CA LYS A 157 -15.46 19.46 -1.36
C LYS A 157 -16.57 19.30 -0.31
N GLY A 158 -16.51 20.07 0.78
CA GLY A 158 -17.39 19.90 1.93
C GLY A 158 -17.01 18.69 2.77
N TRP A 159 -18.00 18.17 3.51
CA TRP A 159 -17.89 16.94 4.30
C TRP A 159 -17.57 15.73 3.44
N VAL A 160 -16.81 14.78 4.00
CA VAL A 160 -16.46 13.52 3.32
C VAL A 160 -17.68 12.71 2.93
N ASN A 161 -18.74 12.75 3.73
CA ASN A 161 -20.08 12.29 3.41
C ASN A 161 -21.10 12.85 4.44
N GLU A 162 -22.38 12.57 4.20
CA GLU A 162 -23.48 13.02 5.05
C GLU A 162 -23.42 12.43 6.47
N VAL A 163 -23.01 11.16 6.61
CA VAL A 163 -22.90 10.50 7.92
C VAL A 163 -21.88 11.20 8.82
N ALA A 164 -20.74 11.61 8.28
CA ALA A 164 -19.73 12.36 9.02
C ALA A 164 -20.25 13.73 9.46
N HIS A 165 -21.04 14.40 8.61
CA HIS A 165 -21.66 15.68 8.95
C HIS A 165 -22.63 15.54 10.13
N LEU A 166 -23.58 14.60 10.04
CA LEU A 166 -24.56 14.36 11.10
C LEU A 166 -23.89 13.97 12.42
N ASN A 167 -22.82 13.16 12.37
CA ASN A 167 -22.06 12.79 13.55
C ASN A 167 -21.37 14.00 14.19
N HIS A 168 -20.83 14.93 13.40
CA HIS A 168 -20.25 16.16 13.92
C HIS A 168 -21.31 17.04 14.58
N ASP A 169 -22.48 17.20 13.96
CA ASP A 169 -23.55 18.02 14.53
C ASP A 169 -24.00 17.47 15.88
N GLN A 170 -24.13 16.14 16.00
CA GLN A 170 -24.41 15.48 17.28
C GLN A 170 -23.32 15.71 18.33
N MET A 171 -22.04 15.76 17.93
CA MET A 171 -20.94 16.03 18.87
C MET A 171 -20.99 17.45 19.43
N VAL A 172 -21.42 18.43 18.63
CA VAL A 172 -21.53 19.84 19.04
C VAL A 172 -22.72 20.09 19.97
N GLU A 173 -23.74 19.23 19.92
CA GLU A 173 -24.94 19.33 20.76
C GLU A 173 -24.75 18.77 22.19
N ILE A 174 -23.60 18.15 22.50
CA ILE A 174 -23.24 17.58 23.81
C ILE A 174 -22.58 18.63 24.70
#